data_AF-A0A822YZG4-F1
#
_entry.id   AF-A0A822YZG4-F1
#
_cell.length_a   1.000
_cell.length_b   1.000
_cell.length_c   1.000
_cell.angle_alpha   90.00
_cell.angle_beta   90.00
_cell.angle_gamma   90.00
#
_symmetry.space_group_name_H-M   'P 1'
#
loop_
_entity.id
_entity.type
_entity.pdbx_description
1 polymer ?
#
loop_
_entity_poly.entity_id
_entity_poly.type
_entity_poly.pdbx_seq_one_letter_code
_entity_poly.pdbx_strand_id
1 'polypeptide(L)'
;MVSCQDPFPWRLFIALLTDDLKVSAREQVEYMLMEDEDTPFITADEEVKSEIRTCLCKIFSSFEKELGSLLEADLSSETAEVKALPSLSDLDWMCNILPKMDLMKDFVSSWVEISCNILAVIQDKKFDSTLWGVKVKLIEVVGKVLDAVGFGNVILPTPARVHLLKIWLPYIRRMKPLLDLQGSEEMGFPYKMDEDLCQNIEAAIVSLVLALPSNDQADILVDWMQTEQVRYPDLSEAFEVWCYRTKAAKRRLVVGLNGIDNGTVSL
;
A
#
# COMPACT_ATOMS: atom_id res chain seq x y z
N MET A 1 -33.39 -48.09 5.74
CA MET A 1 -33.46 -46.99 6.73
C MET A 1 -32.36 -46.01 6.38
N VAL A 2 -32.73 -44.97 5.65
CA VAL A 2 -31.84 -43.86 5.27
C VAL A 2 -31.89 -42.87 6.43
N SER A 3 -30.74 -42.62 7.06
CA SER A 3 -30.62 -41.59 8.10
C SER A 3 -30.35 -40.27 7.40
N CYS A 4 -31.34 -39.38 7.43
CA CYS A 4 -31.25 -38.03 6.87
C CYS A 4 -30.27 -37.16 7.64
N GLN A 5 -29.54 -36.40 6.84
CA GLN A 5 -28.73 -35.21 7.07
C GLN A 5 -28.99 -34.39 8.35
N ASP A 6 -27.88 -33.90 8.89
CA ASP A 6 -27.77 -32.73 9.75
C ASP A 6 -28.65 -31.57 9.25
N PRO A 7 -29.61 -31.09 10.05
CA PRO A 7 -30.22 -29.81 9.82
C PRO A 7 -29.31 -28.79 10.48
N PHE A 8 -28.79 -27.81 9.74
CA PHE A 8 -28.79 -26.39 10.11
C PHE A 8 -27.75 -25.59 9.31
N PRO A 9 -28.12 -25.10 8.12
CA PRO A 9 -27.31 -24.18 7.30
C PRO A 9 -27.34 -22.73 7.81
N TRP A 10 -28.07 -22.41 8.90
CA TRP A 10 -28.31 -21.01 9.29
C TRP A 10 -27.09 -20.26 9.82
N ARG A 11 -26.03 -20.96 10.27
CA ARG A 11 -24.78 -20.28 10.66
C ARG A 11 -24.02 -19.72 9.46
N LEU A 12 -24.04 -20.44 8.33
CA LEU A 12 -23.55 -19.93 7.05
C LEU A 12 -24.49 -18.85 6.49
N PHE A 13 -25.80 -19.03 6.64
CA PHE A 13 -26.79 -18.08 6.15
C PHE A 13 -26.76 -16.73 6.90
N ILE A 14 -26.50 -16.74 8.22
CA ILE A 14 -26.36 -15.52 9.02
C ILE A 14 -25.02 -14.80 8.74
N ALA A 15 -23.94 -15.55 8.51
CA ALA A 15 -22.65 -14.98 8.08
C ALA A 15 -22.78 -14.29 6.71
N LEU A 16 -23.48 -14.93 5.76
CA LEU A 16 -23.80 -14.34 4.46
C LEU A 16 -24.74 -13.12 4.59
N LEU A 17 -25.77 -13.18 5.44
CA LEU A 17 -26.69 -12.05 5.65
C LEU A 17 -26.05 -10.83 6.34
N THR A 18 -25.02 -11.04 7.17
CA THR A 18 -24.27 -9.93 7.78
C THR A 18 -23.30 -9.30 6.78
N ASP A 19 -22.70 -10.10 5.90
CA ASP A 19 -21.92 -9.59 4.78
C ASP A 19 -22.80 -8.91 3.72
N ASP A 20 -23.96 -9.47 3.35
CA ASP A 20 -24.85 -8.89 2.33
C ASP A 20 -25.40 -7.53 2.77
N LEU A 21 -25.77 -7.38 4.06
CA LEU A 21 -26.19 -6.09 4.60
C LEU A 21 -25.03 -5.09 4.62
N LYS A 22 -23.82 -5.54 4.98
CA LYS A 22 -22.61 -4.71 4.99
C LYS A 22 -22.24 -4.27 3.58
N VAL A 23 -22.28 -5.17 2.61
CA VAL A 23 -22.04 -4.90 1.19
C VAL A 23 -23.09 -3.93 0.66
N SER A 24 -24.38 -4.17 0.91
CA SER A 24 -25.43 -3.25 0.49
C SER A 24 -25.28 -1.87 1.11
N ALA A 25 -24.96 -1.78 2.40
CA ALA A 25 -24.69 -0.50 3.06
C ALA A 25 -23.48 0.23 2.45
N ARG A 26 -22.41 -0.50 2.07
CA ARG A 26 -21.24 0.06 1.38
C ARG A 26 -21.58 0.62 0.01
N GLU A 27 -22.31 -0.15 -0.80
CA GLU A 27 -22.75 0.26 -2.13
C GLU A 27 -23.62 1.53 -2.04
N GLN A 28 -24.50 1.61 -1.03
CA GLN A 28 -25.29 2.82 -0.79
C GLN A 28 -24.42 4.02 -0.42
N VAL A 29 -23.43 3.85 0.45
CA VAL A 29 -22.48 4.93 0.80
C VAL A 29 -21.68 5.36 -0.43
N GLU A 30 -21.20 4.43 -1.24
CA GLU A 30 -20.47 4.74 -2.48
C GLU A 30 -21.34 5.50 -3.48
N TYR A 31 -22.60 5.07 -3.66
CA TYR A 31 -23.58 5.73 -4.51
C TYR A 31 -23.88 7.15 -4.03
N MET A 32 -24.08 7.34 -2.72
CA MET A 32 -24.32 8.66 -2.13
C MET A 32 -23.13 9.61 -2.26
N LEU A 33 -21.92 9.08 -2.43
CA LEU A 33 -20.68 9.84 -2.60
C LEU A 33 -20.23 9.89 -4.06
N MET A 34 -21.07 9.51 -5.03
CA MET A 34 -20.79 9.77 -6.44
C MET A 34 -20.99 11.25 -6.73
N GLU A 35 -20.05 11.85 -7.44
CA GLU A 35 -20.14 13.23 -7.89
C GLU A 35 -21.23 13.33 -8.97
N ASP A 36 -22.37 13.94 -8.64
CA ASP A 36 -23.34 14.39 -9.64
C ASP A 36 -22.90 15.79 -10.10
N GLU A 37 -22.83 16.07 -11.39
CA GLU A 37 -22.29 17.36 -11.92
C GLU A 37 -23.05 18.59 -11.37
N ASP A 38 -24.27 18.39 -10.87
CA ASP A 38 -25.14 19.44 -10.33
C ASP A 38 -25.16 19.51 -8.78
N THR A 39 -24.45 18.62 -8.07
CA THR A 39 -24.48 18.59 -6.59
C THR A 39 -23.22 19.27 -6.03
N PRO A 40 -23.35 20.38 -5.28
CA PRO A 40 -22.21 21.04 -4.69
C PRO A 40 -21.48 20.06 -3.76
N PHE A 41 -20.14 20.03 -3.83
CA PHE A 41 -19.25 19.27 -2.95
C PHE A 41 -19.75 19.41 -1.50
N ILE A 42 -20.49 18.41 -1.00
CA ILE A 42 -20.92 18.42 0.39
C ILE A 42 -19.64 18.20 1.17
N THR A 43 -19.07 19.29 1.67
CA THR A 43 -17.96 19.22 2.60
C THR A 43 -18.52 18.46 3.79
N ALA A 44 -18.07 17.22 4.00
CA ALA A 44 -18.58 16.40 5.10
C ALA A 44 -18.45 17.20 6.40
N ASP A 45 -19.53 17.24 7.19
CA ASP A 45 -19.54 17.90 8.50
C ASP A 45 -18.38 17.36 9.36
N GLU A 46 -17.77 18.21 10.17
CA GLU A 46 -16.70 17.80 11.08
C GLU A 46 -17.16 16.73 12.07
N GLU A 47 -18.45 16.68 12.42
CA GLU A 47 -19.04 15.57 13.18
C GLU A 47 -18.94 14.25 12.41
N VAL A 48 -19.31 14.24 11.13
CA VAL A 48 -19.21 13.07 10.24
C VAL A 48 -17.76 12.64 10.08
N LYS A 49 -16.85 13.59 9.83
CA LYS A 49 -15.41 13.29 9.73
C LYS A 49 -14.86 12.70 11.03
N SER A 50 -15.28 13.21 12.19
CA SER A 50 -14.88 12.69 13.50
C SER A 50 -15.34 11.25 13.71
N GLU A 51 -16.59 10.92 13.33
CA GLU A 51 -17.09 9.54 13.42
C GLU A 51 -16.31 8.62 12.46
N ILE A 52 -15.97 9.08 11.26
CA ILE A 52 -15.18 8.32 10.29
C ILE A 52 -13.74 8.10 10.78
N ARG A 53 -13.10 9.09 11.39
CA ARG A 53 -11.79 8.91 12.05
C ARG A 53 -11.86 7.89 13.17
N THR A 54 -12.94 7.92 13.96
CA THR A 54 -13.18 6.93 15.02
C THR A 54 -13.37 5.52 14.44
N CYS A 55 -14.13 5.40 13.36
CA CYS A 55 -14.31 4.15 12.62
C CYS A 55 -12.96 3.64 12.08
N LEU A 56 -12.17 4.51 11.45
CA LEU A 56 -10.85 4.19 10.92
C LEU A 56 -9.91 3.64 12.00
N CYS A 57 -9.86 4.31 13.16
CA CYS A 57 -9.06 3.84 14.31
C CYS A 57 -9.48 2.44 14.77
N LYS A 58 -10.80 2.16 14.80
CA LYS A 58 -11.34 0.85 15.18
C LYS A 58 -10.94 -0.23 14.16
N ILE A 59 -11.02 0.06 12.87
CA ILE A 59 -10.64 -0.88 11.80
C ILE A 59 -9.15 -1.20 11.91
N PHE A 60 -8.28 -0.19 12.03
CA PHE A 60 -6.84 -0.41 12.23
C PHE A 60 -6.54 -1.24 13.49
N SER A 61 -7.17 -0.90 14.61
CA SER A 61 -7.00 -1.66 15.86
C SER A 61 -7.46 -3.11 15.74
N SER A 62 -8.56 -3.37 15.03
CA SER A 62 -9.03 -4.73 14.76
C SER A 62 -8.03 -5.49 13.89
N PHE A 63 -7.56 -4.85 12.82
CA PHE A 63 -6.58 -5.43 11.92
C PHE A 63 -5.27 -5.78 12.64
N GLU A 64 -4.69 -4.86 13.42
CA GLU A 64 -3.47 -5.13 14.20
C GLU A 64 -3.66 -6.26 15.21
N LYS A 65 -4.82 -6.31 15.88
CA LYS A 65 -5.13 -7.38 16.84
C LYS A 65 -5.26 -8.74 16.14
N GLU A 66 -5.97 -8.79 15.01
CA GLU A 66 -6.13 -10.00 14.22
C GLU A 66 -4.77 -10.48 13.71
N LEU A 67 -3.97 -9.57 13.15
CA LEU A 67 -2.62 -9.84 12.67
C LEU A 67 -1.72 -10.35 13.80
N GLY A 68 -1.70 -9.68 14.96
CA GLY A 68 -0.95 -10.11 16.14
C GLY A 68 -1.37 -11.49 16.64
N SER A 69 -2.66 -11.80 16.60
CA SER A 69 -3.17 -13.12 16.98
C SER A 69 -2.72 -14.25 16.04
N LEU A 70 -2.32 -13.92 14.81
CA LEU A 70 -1.77 -14.89 13.88
C LEU A 70 -0.43 -15.42 14.38
N LEU A 71 0.38 -14.60 15.07
CA LEU A 71 1.68 -15.03 15.60
C LEU A 71 1.55 -16.05 16.73
N GLU A 72 0.60 -15.84 17.64
CA GLU A 72 0.46 -16.63 18.87
C GLU A 72 -0.24 -17.98 18.70
N ALA A 73 -0.99 -18.16 17.61
CA ALA A 73 -1.83 -19.32 17.43
C ALA A 73 -1.27 -20.27 16.34
N ASP A 74 -1.28 -21.57 16.64
CA ASP A 74 -1.08 -22.65 15.65
C ASP A 74 -2.35 -22.79 14.78
N LEU A 75 -2.65 -21.74 14.00
CA LEU A 75 -3.79 -21.74 13.09
C LEU A 75 -3.41 -22.39 11.77
N SER A 76 -4.37 -23.08 11.16
CA SER A 76 -4.26 -23.41 9.74
C SER A 76 -4.22 -22.12 8.90
N SER A 77 -3.60 -22.17 7.72
CA SER A 77 -3.56 -21.05 6.77
C SER A 77 -4.95 -20.48 6.50
N GLU A 78 -5.93 -21.35 6.27
CA GLU A 78 -7.32 -20.95 5.97
C GLU A 78 -7.96 -20.20 7.14
N THR A 79 -7.78 -20.69 8.39
CA THR A 79 -8.32 -20.01 9.58
C THR A 79 -7.63 -18.67 9.84
N ALA A 80 -6.35 -18.53 9.47
CA ALA A 80 -5.61 -17.30 9.59
C ALA A 80 -6.06 -16.26 8.54
N GLU A 81 -6.26 -16.67 7.28
CA GLU A 81 -6.78 -15.78 6.23
C GLU A 81 -8.21 -15.30 6.54
N VAL A 82 -9.09 -16.19 6.99
CA VAL A 82 -10.48 -15.85 7.38
C VAL A 82 -10.52 -14.78 8.48
N LYS A 83 -9.50 -14.71 9.34
CA LYS A 83 -9.43 -13.69 10.39
C LYS A 83 -8.93 -12.34 9.87
N ALA A 84 -7.88 -12.30 9.07
CA ALA A 84 -7.21 -11.05 8.69
C ALA A 84 -7.74 -10.41 7.40
N LEU A 85 -8.29 -11.20 6.46
CA LEU A 85 -8.81 -10.67 5.20
C LEU A 85 -10.00 -9.70 5.34
N PRO A 86 -10.97 -9.93 6.25
CA PRO A 86 -12.10 -9.02 6.38
C PRO A 86 -11.68 -7.60 6.78
N SER A 87 -10.83 -7.44 7.78
CA SER A 87 -10.36 -6.12 8.22
C SER A 87 -9.48 -5.44 7.18
N LEU A 88 -8.67 -6.19 6.42
CA LEU A 88 -7.93 -5.65 5.28
C LEU A 88 -8.84 -5.19 4.15
N SER A 89 -9.91 -5.94 3.86
CA SER A 89 -10.92 -5.55 2.87
C SER A 89 -11.69 -4.30 3.33
N ASP A 90 -11.88 -4.14 4.64
CA ASP A 90 -12.44 -2.93 5.23
C ASP A 90 -11.50 -1.73 5.05
N LEU A 91 -10.19 -1.90 5.28
CA LEU A 91 -9.19 -0.86 5.02
C LEU A 91 -9.12 -0.50 3.52
N ASP A 92 -9.12 -1.49 2.64
CA ASP A 92 -9.12 -1.30 1.19
C ASP A 92 -10.33 -0.50 0.70
N TRP A 93 -11.52 -0.82 1.23
CA TRP A 93 -12.75 -0.07 0.95
C TRP A 93 -12.67 1.36 1.48
N MET A 94 -12.12 1.58 2.69
CA MET A 94 -11.96 2.92 3.25
C MET A 94 -11.07 3.81 2.36
N CYS A 95 -10.06 3.26 1.67
CA CYS A 95 -9.26 4.02 0.71
C CYS A 95 -10.08 4.62 -0.45
N ASN A 96 -11.26 4.06 -0.78
CA ASN A 96 -12.14 4.61 -1.82
C ASN A 96 -13.04 5.74 -1.29
N ILE A 97 -13.31 5.75 0.01
CA ILE A 97 -14.22 6.70 0.67
C ILE A 97 -13.48 7.93 1.19
N LEU A 98 -12.35 7.71 1.86
CA LEU A 98 -11.61 8.75 2.57
C LEU A 98 -11.12 9.92 1.69
N PRO A 99 -10.70 9.72 0.42
CA PRO A 99 -10.35 10.83 -0.47
C PRO A 99 -11.51 11.80 -0.70
N LYS A 100 -12.75 11.29 -0.78
CA LYS A 100 -13.97 12.10 -1.00
C LYS A 100 -14.32 12.99 0.20
N MET A 101 -13.67 12.76 1.34
CA MET A 101 -13.92 13.47 2.60
C MET A 101 -12.68 14.18 3.15
N ASP A 102 -11.59 14.24 2.37
CA ASP A 102 -10.30 14.82 2.78
C ASP A 102 -9.70 14.16 4.04
N LEU A 103 -9.88 12.84 4.17
CA LEU A 103 -9.39 12.05 5.31
C LEU A 103 -8.30 11.03 4.92
N MET A 104 -7.86 11.04 3.66
CA MET A 104 -6.82 10.11 3.19
C MET A 104 -5.50 10.27 3.95
N LYS A 105 -5.20 11.49 4.44
CA LYS A 105 -4.03 11.76 5.27
C LYS A 105 -4.04 10.99 6.60
N ASP A 106 -5.20 10.85 7.24
CA ASP A 106 -5.34 10.12 8.50
C ASP A 106 -5.07 8.62 8.28
N PHE A 107 -5.53 8.07 7.16
CA PHE A 107 -5.25 6.69 6.75
C PHE A 107 -3.77 6.46 6.49
N VAL A 108 -3.17 7.29 5.63
CA VAL A 108 -1.75 7.16 5.26
C VAL A 108 -0.86 7.25 6.50
N SER A 109 -1.16 8.19 7.41
CA SER A 109 -0.39 8.33 8.66
C SER A 109 -0.46 7.07 9.52
N SER A 110 -1.67 6.56 9.75
CA SER A 110 -1.90 5.33 10.51
C SER A 110 -1.22 4.12 9.84
N TRP A 111 -1.31 4.01 8.51
CA TRP A 111 -0.67 2.94 7.75
C TRP A 111 0.86 2.95 7.90
N VAL A 112 1.48 4.13 7.77
CA VAL A 112 2.93 4.28 7.95
C VAL A 112 3.36 3.85 9.35
N GLU A 113 2.60 4.21 10.39
CA GLU A 113 2.90 3.86 11.79
C GLU A 113 2.91 2.34 12.02
N ILE A 114 1.94 1.61 11.45
CA ILE A 114 1.80 0.16 11.68
C ILE A 114 2.57 -0.70 10.67
N SER A 115 3.10 -0.11 9.60
CA SER A 115 3.74 -0.84 8.48
C SER A 115 4.84 -1.81 8.91
N CYS A 116 5.71 -1.40 9.86
CA CYS A 116 6.74 -2.27 10.41
C CYS A 116 6.15 -3.51 11.09
N ASN A 117 5.11 -3.32 11.90
CA ASN A 117 4.44 -4.41 12.61
C ASN A 117 3.77 -5.36 11.62
N ILE A 118 3.13 -4.82 10.58
CA ILE A 118 2.52 -5.63 9.52
C ILE A 118 3.55 -6.56 8.90
N LEU A 119 4.65 -6.00 8.41
CA LEU A 119 5.69 -6.78 7.74
C LEU A 119 6.37 -7.78 8.69
N ALA A 120 6.58 -7.41 9.95
CA ALA A 120 7.15 -8.32 10.94
C ALA A 120 6.31 -9.60 11.14
N VAL A 121 4.98 -9.49 11.10
CA VAL A 121 4.10 -10.66 11.21
C VAL A 121 4.07 -11.46 9.91
N ILE A 122 3.79 -10.81 8.79
CA ILE A 122 3.50 -11.51 7.52
C ILE A 122 4.76 -12.05 6.81
N GLN A 123 5.94 -11.56 7.20
CA GLN A 123 7.23 -12.11 6.78
C GLN A 123 7.79 -13.15 7.77
N ASP A 124 7.03 -13.54 8.79
CA ASP A 124 7.41 -14.69 9.60
C ASP A 124 7.51 -15.95 8.71
N LYS A 125 8.55 -16.75 8.93
CA LYS A 125 8.85 -17.95 8.14
C LYS A 125 7.68 -18.94 8.09
N LYS A 126 6.83 -18.96 9.12
CA LYS A 126 5.63 -19.81 9.16
C LYS A 126 4.62 -19.46 8.08
N PHE A 127 4.68 -18.25 7.55
CA PHE A 127 3.79 -17.76 6.51
C PHE A 127 4.42 -17.68 5.12
N ASP A 128 5.66 -18.15 4.91
CA ASP A 128 6.36 -17.99 3.63
C ASP A 128 5.56 -18.56 2.44
N SER A 129 4.92 -19.73 2.61
CA SER A 129 4.13 -20.42 1.58
C SER A 129 2.61 -20.40 1.81
N THR A 130 2.12 -19.53 2.70
CA THR A 130 0.69 -19.41 3.05
C THR A 130 0.26 -17.95 3.03
N LEU A 131 -0.99 -17.65 3.42
CA LEU A 131 -1.54 -16.30 3.51
C LEU A 131 -1.49 -15.50 2.18
N TRP A 132 -1.59 -16.17 1.03
CA TRP A 132 -1.47 -15.53 -0.27
C TRP A 132 -2.55 -14.46 -0.50
N GLY A 133 -3.78 -14.71 -0.02
CA GLY A 133 -4.85 -13.72 -0.10
C GLY A 133 -4.52 -12.46 0.69
N VAL A 134 -4.03 -12.64 1.93
CA VAL A 134 -3.62 -11.52 2.80
C VAL A 134 -2.45 -10.76 2.17
N LYS A 135 -1.45 -11.46 1.63
CA LYS A 135 -0.27 -10.86 1.01
C LYS A 135 -0.63 -10.01 -0.21
N VAL A 136 -1.52 -10.50 -1.08
CA VAL A 136 -2.00 -9.72 -2.25
C VAL A 136 -2.85 -8.54 -1.80
N LYS A 137 -3.79 -8.74 -0.88
CA LYS A 137 -4.63 -7.65 -0.36
C LYS A 137 -3.80 -6.56 0.31
N LEU A 138 -2.71 -6.91 1.01
CA LEU A 138 -1.75 -5.93 1.54
C LEU A 138 -1.07 -5.10 0.45
N ILE A 139 -0.75 -5.72 -0.69
CA ILE A 139 -0.14 -5.05 -1.84
C ILE A 139 -1.14 -4.07 -2.48
N GLU A 140 -2.42 -4.44 -2.57
CA GLU A 140 -3.48 -3.54 -3.04
C GLU A 140 -3.61 -2.30 -2.13
N VAL A 141 -3.68 -2.51 -0.81
CA VAL A 141 -3.83 -1.40 0.15
C VAL A 141 -2.59 -0.50 0.14
N VAL A 142 -1.38 -1.04 0.17
CA VAL A 142 -0.17 -0.22 0.08
C VAL A 142 -0.05 0.47 -1.28
N GLY A 143 -0.56 -0.14 -2.36
CA GLY A 143 -0.64 0.51 -3.67
C GLY A 143 -1.42 1.81 -3.60
N LYS A 144 -2.61 1.80 -2.99
CA LYS A 144 -3.41 3.02 -2.78
C LYS A 144 -2.72 4.05 -1.89
N VAL A 145 -1.96 3.61 -0.89
CA VAL A 145 -1.14 4.50 -0.04
C VAL A 145 0.00 5.13 -0.84
N LEU A 146 0.71 4.33 -1.64
CA LEU A 146 1.78 4.79 -2.51
C LEU A 146 1.24 5.77 -3.55
N ASP A 147 0.10 5.50 -4.19
CA ASP A 147 -0.56 6.41 -5.13
C ASP A 147 -0.89 7.74 -4.46
N ALA A 148 -1.52 7.71 -3.29
CA ALA A 148 -1.90 8.91 -2.55
C ALA A 148 -0.69 9.79 -2.22
N VAL A 149 0.44 9.20 -1.80
CA VAL A 149 1.65 9.95 -1.44
C VAL A 149 2.47 10.33 -2.68
N GLY A 150 2.61 9.41 -3.63
CA GLY A 150 3.42 9.55 -4.83
C GLY A 150 2.89 10.59 -5.80
N PHE A 151 1.58 10.68 -5.96
CA PHE A 151 0.93 11.70 -6.80
C PHE A 151 0.58 12.99 -6.04
N GLY A 152 0.93 13.09 -4.75
CA GLY A 152 0.81 14.32 -3.98
C GLY A 152 -0.59 14.61 -3.42
N ASN A 153 -1.52 13.65 -3.46
CA ASN A 153 -2.83 13.76 -2.80
C ASN A 153 -2.68 13.82 -1.27
N VAL A 154 -1.65 13.18 -0.73
CA VAL A 154 -1.26 13.26 0.68
C VAL A 154 0.19 13.70 0.80
N ILE A 155 0.41 14.84 1.47
CA ILE A 155 1.75 15.37 1.70
C ILE A 155 2.29 14.83 3.02
N LEU A 156 3.36 14.03 2.92
CA LEU A 156 4.13 13.53 4.06
C LEU A 156 5.51 14.23 4.17
N PRO A 157 6.03 14.41 5.40
CA PRO A 157 7.42 14.81 5.59
C PRO A 157 8.39 13.84 4.90
N THR A 158 9.52 14.33 4.42
CA THR A 158 10.54 13.50 3.75
C THR A 158 10.92 12.24 4.53
N PRO A 159 11.17 12.27 5.86
CA PRO A 159 11.53 11.06 6.59
C PRO A 159 10.46 9.97 6.50
N ALA A 160 9.17 10.34 6.54
CA ALA A 160 8.06 9.39 6.42
C ALA A 160 7.97 8.80 5.00
N ARG A 161 8.20 9.62 3.96
CA ARG A 161 8.24 9.14 2.56
C ARG A 161 9.38 8.15 2.31
N VAL A 162 10.58 8.44 2.84
CA VAL A 162 11.73 7.53 2.78
C VAL A 162 11.44 6.24 3.55
N HIS A 163 10.86 6.34 4.74
CA HIS A 163 10.49 5.20 5.56
C HIS A 163 9.50 4.27 4.84
N LEU A 164 8.44 4.84 4.26
CA LEU A 164 7.44 4.11 3.49
C LEU A 164 8.11 3.31 2.35
N LEU A 165 8.98 3.94 1.57
CA LEU A 165 9.72 3.26 0.49
C LEU A 165 10.65 2.16 1.03
N LYS A 166 11.43 2.43 2.07
CA LYS A 166 12.39 1.45 2.63
C LYS A 166 11.70 0.21 3.20
N ILE A 167 10.46 0.34 3.68
CA ILE A 167 9.67 -0.78 4.18
C ILE A 167 9.04 -1.57 3.02
N TRP A 168 8.32 -0.88 2.15
CA TRP A 168 7.41 -1.55 1.22
C TRP A 168 8.06 -1.95 -0.10
N LEU A 169 9.04 -1.20 -0.59
CA LEU A 169 9.72 -1.53 -1.85
C LEU A 169 10.37 -2.92 -1.82
N PRO A 170 11.12 -3.33 -0.77
CA PRO A 170 11.68 -4.68 -0.71
C PRO A 170 10.59 -5.77 -0.65
N TYR A 171 9.51 -5.52 0.08
CA TYR A 171 8.40 -6.47 0.20
C TYR A 171 7.70 -6.68 -1.14
N ILE A 172 7.29 -5.61 -1.82
CA ILE A 172 6.63 -5.64 -3.14
C ILE A 172 7.51 -6.36 -4.17
N ARG A 173 8.80 -5.99 -4.22
CA ARG A 173 9.79 -6.63 -5.10
C ARG A 173 9.89 -8.14 -4.87
N ARG A 174 9.91 -8.58 -3.61
CA ARG A 174 9.96 -10.01 -3.27
C ARG A 174 8.66 -10.73 -3.66
N MET A 175 7.52 -10.08 -3.48
CA MET A 175 6.21 -10.73 -3.63
C MET A 175 5.81 -10.98 -5.08
N LYS A 176 6.08 -10.04 -6.00
CA LYS A 176 5.71 -10.21 -7.42
C LYS A 176 6.21 -11.53 -8.03
N PRO A 177 7.53 -11.85 -8.02
CA PRO A 177 8.01 -13.10 -8.59
C PRO A 177 7.53 -14.35 -7.84
N LEU A 178 7.28 -14.26 -6.53
CA LEU A 178 6.71 -15.38 -5.76
C LEU A 178 5.29 -15.69 -6.21
N LEU A 179 4.45 -14.67 -6.40
CA LEU A 179 3.08 -14.83 -6.87
C LEU A 179 3.04 -15.34 -8.32
N ASP A 180 3.93 -14.83 -9.18
CA ASP A 180 4.04 -15.30 -10.56
C ASP A 180 4.46 -16.77 -10.63
N LEU A 181 5.42 -17.19 -9.78
CA LEU A 181 5.86 -18.57 -9.68
C LEU A 181 4.70 -19.47 -9.23
N GLN A 182 4.01 -19.12 -8.15
CA GLN A 182 2.85 -19.89 -7.66
C GLN A 182 1.75 -19.99 -8.71
N GLY A 183 1.45 -18.89 -9.40
CA GLY A 183 0.48 -18.86 -10.50
C GLY A 183 0.88 -19.73 -11.71
N SER A 184 2.17 -20.00 -11.89
CA SER A 184 2.68 -20.87 -12.95
C SER A 184 2.72 -22.35 -12.54
N GLU A 185 2.90 -22.65 -11.25
CA GLU A 185 3.00 -24.01 -10.70
C GLU A 185 1.62 -24.61 -10.39
N GLU A 186 0.71 -23.81 -9.81
CA GLU A 186 -0.61 -24.26 -9.37
C GLU A 186 -1.70 -23.80 -10.35
N MET A 187 -2.30 -24.76 -11.07
CA MET A 187 -3.41 -24.47 -11.96
C MET A 187 -4.60 -23.90 -11.17
N GLY A 188 -4.99 -22.66 -11.47
CA GLY A 188 -6.13 -22.01 -10.85
C GLY A 188 -5.79 -21.20 -9.58
N PHE A 189 -4.51 -20.96 -9.29
CA PHE A 189 -4.08 -20.07 -8.22
C PHE A 189 -4.66 -18.65 -8.42
N PRO A 190 -5.54 -18.16 -7.54
CA PRO A 190 -6.32 -16.95 -7.79
C PRO A 190 -5.58 -15.66 -7.42
N TYR A 191 -4.46 -15.77 -6.69
CA TYR A 191 -3.77 -14.63 -6.10
C TYR A 191 -2.66 -14.15 -7.02
N LYS A 192 -2.82 -12.96 -7.59
CA LYS A 192 -1.80 -12.33 -8.43
C LYS A 192 -1.85 -10.83 -8.31
N MET A 193 -0.72 -10.19 -8.61
CA MET A 193 -0.70 -8.77 -8.92
C MET A 193 -1.03 -8.63 -10.41
N ASP A 194 -2.20 -8.08 -10.73
CA ASP A 194 -2.52 -7.78 -12.12
C ASP A 194 -1.64 -6.65 -12.68
N GLU A 195 -1.68 -6.48 -14.00
CA GLU A 195 -0.83 -5.54 -14.71
C GLU A 195 -1.12 -4.09 -14.30
N ASP A 196 -2.40 -3.75 -14.11
CA ASP A 196 -2.83 -2.40 -13.73
C ASP A 196 -2.31 -2.03 -12.33
N LEU A 197 -2.45 -2.94 -11.35
CA LEU A 197 -1.88 -2.79 -10.02
C LEU A 197 -0.36 -2.65 -10.07
N CYS A 198 0.31 -3.43 -10.92
CA CYS A 198 1.76 -3.37 -11.05
C CYS A 198 2.23 -2.01 -11.57
N GLN A 199 1.61 -1.52 -12.64
CA GLN A 199 1.93 -0.25 -13.28
C GLN A 199 1.63 0.94 -12.35
N ASN A 200 0.51 0.92 -11.64
CA ASN A 200 0.16 1.97 -10.69
C ASN A 200 1.19 2.08 -9.56
N ILE A 201 1.53 0.95 -8.93
CA ILE A 201 2.56 0.90 -7.88
C ILE A 201 3.91 1.41 -8.39
N GLU A 202 4.33 1.00 -9.59
CA GLU A 202 5.59 1.43 -10.19
C GLU A 202 5.61 2.94 -10.43
N ALA A 203 4.57 3.48 -11.08
CA ALA A 203 4.44 4.90 -11.34
C ALA A 203 4.43 5.74 -10.05
N ALA A 204 3.72 5.28 -9.02
CA ALA A 204 3.66 5.94 -7.72
C ALA A 204 5.03 5.94 -7.02
N ILE A 205 5.76 4.83 -7.04
CA ILE A 205 7.10 4.74 -6.47
C ILE A 205 8.08 5.64 -7.22
N VAL A 206 8.05 5.63 -8.56
CA VAL A 206 8.88 6.50 -9.40
C VAL A 206 8.63 7.97 -9.05
N SER A 207 7.37 8.39 -9.02
CA SER A 207 6.99 9.76 -8.65
C SER A 207 7.46 10.11 -7.22
N LEU A 208 7.26 9.20 -6.28
CA LEU A 208 7.64 9.39 -4.88
C LEU A 208 9.16 9.55 -4.73
N VAL A 209 9.96 8.70 -5.39
CA VAL A 209 11.43 8.78 -5.40
C VAL A 209 11.86 10.12 -5.99
N LEU A 210 11.32 10.51 -7.15
CA LEU A 210 11.69 11.77 -7.82
C LEU A 210 11.42 13.02 -6.99
N ALA A 211 10.48 12.94 -6.04
CA ALA A 211 10.11 14.00 -5.11
C ALA A 211 10.93 14.03 -3.80
N LEU A 212 11.86 13.07 -3.59
CA LEU A 212 12.77 13.07 -2.44
C LEU A 212 13.98 14.01 -2.65
N PRO A 213 14.69 14.41 -1.58
CA PRO A 213 16.02 15.00 -1.71
C PRO A 213 17.01 14.08 -2.42
N SER A 214 18.00 14.67 -3.10
CA SER A 214 18.92 13.93 -3.99
C SER A 214 19.73 12.83 -3.30
N ASN A 215 20.08 12.99 -2.02
CA ASN A 215 20.78 11.95 -1.25
C ASN A 215 19.86 10.78 -0.93
N ASP A 216 18.62 11.06 -0.49
CA ASP A 216 17.63 10.02 -0.22
C ASP A 216 17.26 9.25 -1.50
N GLN A 217 17.18 9.94 -2.65
CA GLN A 217 17.05 9.29 -3.97
C GLN A 217 18.20 8.31 -4.23
N ALA A 218 19.43 8.75 -3.99
CA ALA A 218 20.62 7.94 -4.23
C ALA A 218 20.59 6.65 -3.39
N ASP A 219 20.28 6.76 -2.10
CA ASP A 219 20.20 5.61 -1.19
C ASP A 219 19.19 4.56 -1.69
N ILE A 220 17.96 4.98 -2.02
CA ILE A 220 16.92 4.06 -2.53
C ILE A 220 17.32 3.42 -3.86
N LEU A 221 17.90 4.20 -4.78
CA LEU A 221 18.29 3.70 -6.10
C LEU A 221 19.49 2.74 -6.02
N VAL A 222 20.43 2.97 -5.10
CA VAL A 222 21.54 2.05 -4.85
C VAL A 222 21.04 0.71 -4.34
N ASP A 223 20.12 0.72 -3.36
CA ASP A 223 19.50 -0.51 -2.85
C ASP A 223 18.69 -1.24 -3.93
N TRP A 224 18.02 -0.50 -4.82
CA TRP A 224 17.33 -1.09 -5.98
C TRP A 224 18.29 -1.78 -6.95
N MET A 225 19.41 -1.16 -7.31
CA MET A 225 20.38 -1.72 -8.27
C MET A 225 21.13 -2.96 -7.76
N GLN A 226 21.31 -3.10 -6.45
CA GLN A 226 22.11 -4.19 -5.88
C GLN A 226 21.41 -5.57 -5.89
N THR A 227 20.15 -5.65 -6.32
CA THR A 227 19.35 -6.88 -6.21
C THR A 227 19.34 -7.67 -7.53
N GLU A 228 19.73 -8.96 -7.50
CA GLU A 228 19.89 -9.83 -8.69
C GLU A 228 18.56 -10.41 -9.25
N GLN A 229 17.48 -10.39 -8.46
CA GLN A 229 16.19 -10.99 -8.82
C GLN A 229 15.21 -9.93 -9.34
N VAL A 230 14.90 -10.01 -10.65
CA VAL A 230 13.77 -9.42 -11.40
C VAL A 230 13.40 -7.96 -11.11
N ARG A 231 13.44 -7.20 -12.21
CA ARG A 231 13.30 -5.74 -12.40
C ARG A 231 12.09 -5.01 -11.80
N TYR A 232 11.18 -5.67 -11.08
CA TYR A 232 9.96 -5.04 -10.59
C TYR A 232 10.08 -4.56 -9.13
N PRO A 233 9.63 -3.34 -8.78
CA PRO A 233 9.25 -2.25 -9.68
C PRO A 233 10.44 -1.70 -10.46
N ASP A 234 10.22 -1.33 -11.72
CA ASP A 234 11.25 -0.74 -12.58
C ASP A 234 11.43 0.73 -12.23
N LEU A 235 12.58 1.06 -11.65
CA LEU A 235 12.94 2.43 -11.26
C LEU A 235 13.89 3.09 -12.27
N SER A 236 14.04 2.53 -13.48
CA SER A 236 14.95 3.04 -14.51
C SER A 236 14.67 4.51 -14.86
N GLU A 237 13.41 4.91 -14.97
CA GLU A 237 13.05 6.32 -15.21
C GLU A 237 13.56 7.24 -14.08
N ALA A 238 13.26 6.88 -12.83
CA ALA A 238 13.71 7.64 -11.67
C ALA A 238 15.24 7.74 -11.61
N PHE A 239 15.92 6.63 -11.92
CA PHE A 239 17.37 6.54 -11.98
C PHE A 239 17.98 7.46 -13.05
N GLU A 240 17.44 7.43 -14.27
CA GLU A 240 17.92 8.25 -15.39
C GLU A 240 17.77 9.75 -15.09
N VAL A 241 16.61 10.15 -14.56
CA VAL A 241 16.35 11.54 -14.16
C VAL A 241 17.29 11.97 -13.03
N TRP A 242 17.50 11.14 -12.01
CA TRP A 242 18.46 11.43 -10.93
C TRP A 242 19.88 11.58 -11.47
N CYS A 243 20.33 10.68 -12.35
CA CYS A 243 21.64 10.75 -13.01
C CYS A 243 21.81 12.05 -13.80
N TYR A 244 20.80 12.42 -14.58
CA TYR A 244 20.79 13.66 -15.36
C TYR A 244 20.91 14.89 -14.44
N ARG A 245 20.07 14.98 -13.40
CA ARG A 245 20.06 16.09 -12.43
C ARG A 245 21.41 16.21 -11.72
N THR A 246 21.97 15.10 -11.25
CA THR A 246 23.27 15.04 -10.56
C THR A 246 24.41 15.45 -11.49
N LYS A 247 24.44 14.95 -12.73
CA LYS A 247 25.45 15.31 -13.73
C LYS A 247 25.38 16.81 -14.09
N ALA A 248 24.17 17.34 -14.25
CA ALA A 248 23.96 18.77 -14.52
C ALA A 248 24.41 19.64 -13.34
N ALA A 249 24.09 19.26 -12.10
CA ALA A 249 24.55 19.96 -10.89
C ALA A 249 26.09 19.96 -10.79
N LYS A 250 26.75 18.83 -11.04
CA LYS A 250 28.21 18.72 -11.04
C LYS A 250 28.85 19.64 -12.07
N ARG A 251 28.29 19.72 -13.29
CA ARG A 251 28.78 20.66 -14.33
C ARG A 251 28.69 22.11 -13.89
N ARG A 252 27.57 22.52 -13.28
CA ARG A 252 27.38 23.88 -12.76
C ARG A 252 28.37 24.22 -11.64
N LEU A 253 28.64 23.26 -10.75
CA LEU A 253 29.62 23.43 -9.68
C LEU A 253 31.04 23.65 -10.24
N VAL A 254 31.48 22.83 -11.20
CA VAL A 254 32.81 22.98 -11.82
C VAL A 254 32.96 24.32 -12.54
N VAL A 255 31.93 24.78 -13.26
CA VAL A 255 31.93 26.11 -13.89
C VAL A 255 32.02 27.23 -12.86
N GLY A 256 31.28 27.13 -11.75
CA GLY A 256 31.33 28.10 -10.66
C GLY A 256 32.71 28.20 -10.00
N LEU A 257 33.38 27.06 -9.78
CA LEU A 257 34.73 27.03 -9.22
C LEU A 257 35.77 27.64 -10.17
N ASN A 258 35.72 27.28 -11.46
CA ASN A 258 36.63 27.86 -12.47
C ASN A 258 36.40 29.36 -12.70
N GLY A 259 35.18 29.87 -12.42
CA GLY A 259 34.88 31.30 -12.46
C GLY A 259 35.46 32.10 -11.28
N ILE A 260 35.65 31.46 -10.12
CA ILE A 260 36.23 32.08 -8.91
C ILE A 260 37.75 32.16 -9.01
N ASP A 261 38.41 31.14 -9.57
CA ASP A 261 39.87 31.14 -9.80
C ASP A 261 40.31 32.23 -10.80
N ASN A 262 39.48 32.54 -11.81
CA ASN A 262 39.77 33.63 -12.74
C ASN A 262 39.43 35.03 -12.19
N GLY A 263 38.75 35.14 -11.04
CA GLY A 263 38.32 36.40 -10.44
C GLY A 263 39.27 36.96 -9.37
N THR A 264 40.32 36.24 -8.98
CA THR A 264 41.23 36.64 -7.89
C THR A 264 42.62 37.12 -8.36
N VAL A 265 42.84 37.28 -9.67
CA VAL A 265 44.08 37.87 -10.19
C VAL A 265 43.78 39.24 -10.81
N SER A 266 43.79 40.29 -9.99
CA SER A 266 44.21 41.67 -10.34
C SER A 266 44.10 42.56 -9.09
N LEU A 267 45.23 42.74 -8.40
CA LEU A 267 45.51 43.85 -7.48
C LEU A 267 46.75 44.57 -7.99
#